data_AF-A0A9E4BR17-F1
#
_entry.id   AF-A0A9E4BR17-F1
#
_cell.length_a   1.000
_cell.length_b   1.000
_cell.length_c   1.000
_cell.angle_alpha   90.00
_cell.angle_beta   90.00
_cell.angle_gamma   90.00
#
_symmetry.space_group_name_H-M   'P 1'
#
loop_
_entity.id
_entity.type
_entity.pdbx_description
1 polymer ?
#
loop_
_entity_poly.entity_id
_entity_poly.type
_entity_poly.pdbx_seq_one_letter_code
_entity_poly.pdbx_strand_id
1 'polypeptide(L)'
;AGMIALLIPTMFIAYLFVAKVVADSGIIYIQPPASAWELSGALVGGAGALNASTRATFGLLSFTVSHPRSFIMPLVAQINRLGDFVGRDKHRLFWGVFAALVVGVVSSTLYTIWLGYHVGAYNFRPNWLIIHEGEWQYGMTVNEILNPARMQAIDYWFLLIGAVTMVLVNLMRYRFARWPLHPIGFALSGIPAARRMGSTLLVAWLAKLIMLKTGGVAFYRRSMPFFLGMLVGYILAVTAGMVVDAIWFPNRGHVVHKWY
;
A
#
# COMPACT_ATOMS: atom_id res chain seq x y z
N ALA A 1 -16.62 -2.70 -22.30
CA ALA A 1 -16.98 -3.93 -21.56
C ALA A 1 -15.78 -4.85 -21.33
N GLY A 2 -15.04 -5.27 -22.38
CA GLY A 2 -13.94 -6.24 -22.25
C GLY A 2 -12.82 -5.86 -21.27
N MET A 3 -12.36 -4.60 -21.30
CA MET A 3 -11.26 -4.16 -20.41
C MET A 3 -11.66 -4.14 -18.93
N ILE A 4 -12.91 -3.79 -18.62
CA ILE A 4 -13.45 -3.78 -17.26
C ILE A 4 -13.50 -5.22 -16.72
N ALA A 5 -13.86 -6.19 -17.56
CA ALA A 5 -13.90 -7.60 -17.19
C ALA A 5 -12.52 -8.17 -16.84
N LEU A 6 -11.43 -7.60 -17.38
CA LEU A 6 -10.05 -7.94 -17.00
C LEU A 6 -9.58 -7.17 -15.77
N LEU A 7 -9.94 -5.89 -15.68
CA LEU A 7 -9.49 -5.01 -14.62
C LEU A 7 -10.00 -5.43 -13.24
N ILE A 8 -11.27 -5.84 -13.13
CA ILE A 8 -11.85 -6.22 -11.84
C ILE A 8 -11.08 -7.41 -11.23
N PRO A 9 -10.88 -8.54 -11.94
CA PRO A 9 -10.05 -9.63 -11.44
C PRO A 9 -8.61 -9.23 -11.09
N THR A 10 -7.92 -8.46 -11.93
CA THR A 10 -6.53 -8.04 -11.64
C THR A 10 -6.47 -7.15 -10.40
N MET A 11 -7.49 -6.32 -10.18
CA MET A 11 -7.65 -5.51 -8.99
C MET A 11 -7.83 -6.36 -7.73
N PHE A 12 -8.70 -7.37 -7.78
CA PHE A 12 -8.84 -8.32 -6.66
C PHE A 12 -7.54 -9.07 -6.37
N ILE A 13 -6.82 -9.52 -7.40
CA ILE A 13 -5.52 -10.20 -7.23
C ILE A 13 -4.52 -9.27 -6.54
N ALA A 14 -4.39 -8.01 -6.99
CA ALA A 14 -3.47 -7.04 -6.40
C ALA A 14 -3.84 -6.72 -4.94
N TYR A 15 -5.12 -6.50 -4.63
CA TYR A 15 -5.57 -6.17 -3.28
C TYR A 15 -5.49 -7.36 -2.33
N LEU A 16 -5.82 -8.56 -2.78
CA LEU A 16 -5.63 -9.79 -2.01
C LEU A 16 -4.16 -10.07 -1.76
N PHE A 17 -3.29 -9.81 -2.74
CA PHE A 17 -1.84 -9.90 -2.56
C PHE A 17 -1.38 -8.98 -1.43
N VAL A 18 -1.73 -7.69 -1.45
CA VAL A 18 -1.34 -6.76 -0.40
C VAL A 18 -1.91 -7.18 0.95
N ALA A 19 -3.20 -7.52 1.02
CA ALA A 19 -3.83 -7.97 2.27
C ALA A 19 -3.16 -9.22 2.85
N LYS A 20 -2.82 -10.20 2.01
CA LYS A 20 -2.10 -11.40 2.41
C LYS A 20 -0.69 -11.08 2.90
N VAL A 21 0.06 -10.26 2.17
CA VAL A 21 1.41 -9.91 2.60
C VAL A 21 1.39 -9.14 3.93
N VAL A 22 0.46 -8.21 4.10
CA VAL A 22 0.26 -7.49 5.37
C VAL A 22 -0.09 -8.47 6.49
N ALA A 23 -0.97 -9.45 6.25
CA ALA A 23 -1.34 -10.46 7.24
C ALA A 23 -0.18 -11.40 7.60
N ASP A 24 0.62 -11.83 6.62
CA ASP A 24 1.73 -12.78 6.82
C ASP A 24 2.97 -12.10 7.43
N SER A 25 3.26 -10.86 7.04
CA SER A 25 4.50 -10.16 7.40
C SER A 25 4.34 -9.08 8.46
N GLY A 26 3.11 -8.56 8.66
CA GLY A 26 2.84 -7.42 9.54
C GLY A 26 3.35 -6.08 9.01
N ILE A 27 3.85 -6.01 7.78
CA ILE A 27 4.38 -4.78 7.18
C ILE A 27 3.20 -3.95 6.66
N ILE A 28 3.10 -2.70 7.10
CA ILE A 28 1.91 -1.84 6.87
C ILE A 28 2.02 -1.03 5.56
N TYR A 29 3.25 -0.64 5.21
CA TYR A 29 3.54 0.21 4.04
C TYR A 29 3.96 -0.62 2.84
N ILE A 30 3.02 -1.39 2.29
CA ILE A 30 3.23 -2.21 1.09
C ILE A 30 2.24 -1.81 0.02
N GLN A 31 2.71 -1.87 -1.22
CA GLN A 31 1.93 -1.65 -2.43
C GLN A 31 2.06 -2.86 -3.35
N PRO A 32 1.13 -3.09 -4.27
CA PRO A 32 1.34 -4.12 -5.27
C PRO A 32 2.51 -3.71 -6.19
N PRO A 33 3.39 -4.65 -6.59
CA PRO A 33 4.54 -4.34 -7.45
C PRO A 33 4.15 -3.88 -8.86
N ALA A 34 2.96 -4.28 -9.32
CA ALA A 34 2.32 -3.80 -10.53
C ALA A 34 0.87 -3.44 -10.20
N SER A 35 0.39 -2.36 -10.79
CA SER A 35 -0.99 -1.93 -10.64
C SER A 35 -1.96 -2.85 -11.37
N ALA A 36 -3.24 -2.82 -10.97
CA ALA A 36 -4.28 -3.58 -11.65
C ALA A 36 -4.42 -3.15 -13.13
N TRP A 37 -4.22 -1.86 -13.40
CA TRP A 37 -4.18 -1.30 -14.76
C TRP A 37 -3.05 -1.90 -15.58
N GLU A 38 -1.81 -1.85 -15.10
CA GLU A 38 -0.65 -2.40 -15.81
C GLU A 38 -0.78 -3.90 -16.06
N LEU A 39 -1.26 -4.66 -15.06
CA LEU A 39 -1.50 -6.10 -15.20
C LEU A 39 -2.56 -6.39 -16.27
N SER A 40 -3.68 -5.67 -16.23
CA SER A 40 -4.75 -5.87 -17.21
C SER A 40 -4.33 -5.43 -18.62
N GLY A 41 -3.58 -4.33 -18.74
CA GLY A 41 -3.01 -3.83 -19.98
C GLY A 41 -2.02 -4.83 -20.56
N ALA A 42 -1.20 -5.46 -19.72
CA ALA A 42 -0.25 -6.48 -20.16
C ALA A 42 -0.96 -7.71 -20.77
N LEU A 43 -2.09 -8.14 -20.22
CA LEU A 43 -2.86 -9.28 -20.74
C LEU A 43 -3.42 -9.06 -22.16
N VAL A 44 -3.62 -7.80 -22.56
CA VAL A 44 -4.12 -7.44 -23.91
C VAL A 44 -3.01 -6.98 -24.86
N GLY A 45 -1.75 -7.04 -24.44
CA GLY A 45 -0.59 -6.67 -25.25
C GLY A 45 -0.06 -5.26 -25.08
N GLY A 46 -0.44 -4.59 -23.99
CA GLY A 46 -0.01 -3.26 -23.61
C GLY A 46 -0.95 -2.15 -24.07
N ALA A 47 -0.61 -0.92 -23.73
CA ALA A 47 -1.42 0.27 -24.03
C ALA A 47 -1.67 0.46 -25.53
N GLY A 48 -0.74 0.02 -26.39
CA GLY A 48 -0.87 0.07 -27.84
C GLY A 48 -1.97 -0.79 -28.45
N ALA A 49 -2.51 -1.77 -27.72
CA ALA A 49 -3.65 -2.58 -28.15
C ALA A 49 -5.01 -1.95 -27.79
N LEU A 50 -5.00 -0.86 -27.00
CA LEU A 50 -6.19 -0.21 -26.48
C LEU A 50 -6.47 1.11 -27.21
N ASN A 51 -7.75 1.43 -27.38
CA ASN A 51 -8.18 2.70 -27.96
C ASN A 51 -7.77 3.88 -27.06
N ALA A 52 -7.52 5.05 -27.65
CA ALA A 52 -7.13 6.25 -26.92
C ALA A 52 -8.16 6.68 -25.86
N SER A 53 -9.46 6.56 -26.14
CA SER A 53 -10.53 6.86 -25.18
C SER A 53 -10.48 5.94 -23.95
N THR A 54 -10.19 4.65 -24.17
CA THR A 54 -10.00 3.66 -23.10
C THR A 54 -8.80 4.03 -22.25
N ARG A 55 -7.66 4.38 -22.87
CA ARG A 55 -6.46 4.82 -22.15
C ARG A 55 -6.70 6.08 -21.33
N ALA A 56 -7.35 7.09 -21.90
CA ALA A 56 -7.69 8.33 -21.20
C ALA A 56 -8.57 8.07 -19.98
N THR A 57 -9.61 7.25 -20.15
CA THR A 57 -10.55 6.92 -19.06
C THR A 57 -9.82 6.21 -17.92
N PHE A 58 -9.03 5.19 -18.23
CA PHE A 58 -8.33 4.42 -17.20
C PHE A 58 -7.14 5.16 -16.58
N GLY A 59 -6.45 6.01 -17.33
CA GLY A 59 -5.38 6.86 -16.80
C GLY A 59 -5.87 7.88 -15.77
N LEU A 60 -7.11 8.39 -15.93
CA LEU A 60 -7.77 9.24 -14.94
C LEU A 60 -8.32 8.43 -13.75
N LEU A 61 -8.85 7.23 -14.00
CA LEU A 61 -9.36 6.34 -12.94
C LEU A 61 -8.27 5.60 -12.18
N SER A 62 -7.03 5.60 -12.67
CA SER A 62 -5.89 4.90 -12.06
C SER A 62 -5.66 5.31 -10.61
N PHE A 63 -5.99 6.56 -10.23
CA PHE A 63 -5.93 7.01 -8.85
C PHE A 63 -6.81 6.13 -7.94
N THR A 64 -7.99 5.72 -8.40
CA THR A 64 -8.93 4.91 -7.60
C THR A 64 -8.55 3.43 -7.64
N VAL A 65 -7.99 2.96 -8.75
CA VAL A 65 -7.78 1.53 -9.03
C VAL A 65 -6.37 1.06 -8.67
N SER A 66 -5.37 1.90 -8.86
CA SER A 66 -3.95 1.59 -8.81
C SER A 66 -3.23 2.21 -7.62
N HIS A 67 -3.99 2.69 -6.62
CA HIS A 67 -3.40 3.50 -5.56
C HIS A 67 -2.34 2.70 -4.76
N PRO A 68 -1.11 3.22 -4.62
CA PRO A 68 0.03 2.48 -4.08
C PRO A 68 -0.01 2.31 -2.56
N ARG A 69 -1.14 2.49 -1.88
CA ARG A 69 -1.20 2.38 -0.42
C ARG A 69 -2.45 1.68 0.02
N SER A 70 -2.27 0.43 0.45
CA SER A 70 -3.15 -0.34 1.33
C SER A 70 -4.61 0.11 1.34
N PHE A 71 -5.27 0.09 0.18
CA PHE A 71 -6.68 0.40 0.09
C PHE A 71 -7.49 -0.78 0.61
N ILE A 72 -8.46 -0.47 1.48
CA ILE A 72 -9.63 -1.22 1.97
C ILE A 72 -9.40 -2.69 2.36
N MET A 73 -8.85 -3.55 1.50
CA MET A 73 -8.75 -4.99 1.74
C MET A 73 -7.88 -5.37 2.96
N PRO A 74 -6.67 -4.81 3.18
CA PRO A 74 -5.92 -5.07 4.42
C PRO A 74 -6.68 -4.57 5.65
N LEU A 75 -7.36 -3.43 5.54
CA LEU A 75 -8.15 -2.84 6.61
C LEU A 75 -9.37 -3.71 6.95
N VAL A 76 -10.09 -4.22 5.95
CA VAL A 76 -11.21 -5.18 6.13
C VAL A 76 -10.72 -6.48 6.76
N ALA A 77 -9.57 -7.01 6.32
CA ALA A 77 -8.97 -8.20 6.93
C ALA A 77 -8.63 -7.99 8.41
N GLN A 78 -8.10 -6.81 8.76
CA GLN A 78 -7.81 -6.45 10.15
C GLN A 78 -9.06 -6.20 10.99
N ILE A 79 -10.10 -5.55 10.44
CA ILE A 79 -11.41 -5.39 11.12
C ILE A 79 -12.02 -6.76 11.42
N ASN A 80 -11.98 -7.69 10.46
CA ASN A 80 -12.49 -9.03 10.66
C ASN A 80 -11.75 -9.73 11.81
N ARG A 81 -10.41 -9.59 11.85
CA ARG A 81 -9.58 -10.10 12.95
C ARG A 81 -9.90 -9.43 14.28
N LEU A 82 -10.14 -8.13 14.30
CA LEU A 82 -10.53 -7.39 15.50
C LEU A 82 -11.89 -7.85 16.02
N GLY A 83 -12.80 -8.23 15.12
CA GLY A 83 -14.10 -8.80 15.46
C GLY A 83 -14.02 -10.07 16.32
N ASP A 84 -12.93 -10.84 16.26
CA ASP A 84 -12.73 -12.00 17.13
C ASP A 84 -12.61 -11.61 18.61
N PHE A 85 -12.17 -10.39 18.91
CA PHE A 85 -11.97 -9.88 20.27
C PHE A 85 -13.18 -9.11 20.83
N VAL A 86 -14.11 -8.67 19.97
CA VAL A 86 -15.24 -7.79 20.33
C VAL A 86 -16.54 -8.56 20.64
N GLY A 87 -16.53 -9.90 20.56
CA GLY A 87 -17.67 -10.72 20.98
C GLY A 87 -18.89 -10.59 20.06
N ARG A 88 -20.09 -10.33 20.62
CA ARG A 88 -21.39 -10.42 19.91
C ARG A 88 -21.65 -9.29 18.91
N ASP A 89 -21.00 -8.14 19.05
CA ASP A 89 -21.36 -6.91 18.30
C ASP A 89 -20.46 -6.64 17.08
N LYS A 90 -20.01 -7.69 16.38
CA LYS A 90 -19.12 -7.57 15.19
C LYS A 90 -19.68 -6.67 14.08
N HIS A 91 -21.00 -6.68 13.89
CA HIS A 91 -21.66 -5.81 12.90
C HIS A 91 -21.59 -4.33 13.28
N ARG A 92 -21.72 -4.00 14.57
CA ARG A 92 -21.58 -2.61 15.05
C ARG A 92 -20.14 -2.13 14.91
N LEU A 93 -19.17 -2.99 15.19
CA LEU A 93 -17.75 -2.70 14.94
C LEU A 93 -17.52 -2.40 13.46
N PHE A 94 -17.99 -3.26 12.56
CA PHE A 94 -17.86 -3.06 11.12
C PHE A 94 -18.45 -1.72 10.68
N TRP A 95 -19.72 -1.46 11.02
CA TRP A 95 -20.38 -0.22 10.63
C TRP A 95 -19.77 1.02 11.28
N GLY A 96 -19.28 0.91 12.51
CA GLY A 96 -18.57 2.00 13.19
C GLY A 96 -17.26 2.36 12.48
N VAL A 97 -16.43 1.37 12.15
CA VAL A 97 -15.18 1.60 11.41
C VAL A 97 -15.46 2.07 9.98
N PHE A 98 -16.48 1.52 9.32
CA PHE A 98 -16.89 1.96 7.99
C PHE A 98 -17.37 3.41 7.99
N ALA A 99 -18.22 3.80 8.94
CA ALA A 99 -18.67 5.18 9.09
C ALA A 99 -17.50 6.12 9.37
N ALA A 100 -16.57 5.74 10.25
CA ALA A 100 -15.35 6.52 10.51
C ALA A 100 -14.48 6.70 9.24
N LEU A 101 -14.35 5.65 8.42
CA LEU A 101 -13.67 5.72 7.13
C LEU A 101 -14.37 6.71 6.18
N VAL A 102 -15.69 6.60 6.02
CA VAL A 102 -16.46 7.50 5.14
C VAL A 102 -16.35 8.94 5.60
N VAL A 103 -16.56 9.21 6.89
CA VAL A 103 -16.44 10.55 7.46
C VAL A 103 -15.02 11.08 7.26
N GLY A 104 -13.98 10.28 7.54
CA GLY A 104 -12.59 10.68 7.37
C GLY A 104 -12.21 10.99 5.91
N VAL A 105 -12.67 10.19 4.96
CA VAL A 105 -12.44 10.44 3.52
C VAL A 105 -13.16 11.72 3.10
N VAL A 106 -14.45 11.86 3.41
CA VAL A 106 -15.23 13.04 3.02
C VAL A 106 -14.70 14.31 3.66
N SER A 107 -14.42 14.29 4.97
CA SER A 107 -13.90 15.46 5.69
C SER A 107 -12.52 15.86 5.19
N SER A 108 -11.62 14.88 4.97
CA SER A 108 -10.27 15.12 4.44
C SER A 108 -10.31 15.72 3.04
N THR A 109 -11.14 15.16 2.15
CA THR A 109 -11.29 15.66 0.78
C THR A 109 -11.85 17.08 0.75
N LEU A 110 -12.96 17.32 1.46
CA LEU A 110 -13.57 18.66 1.51
C LEU A 110 -12.64 19.70 2.13
N TYR A 111 -11.95 19.36 3.21
CA TYR A 111 -10.99 20.25 3.85
C TYR A 111 -9.79 20.55 2.96
N THR A 112 -9.27 19.56 2.24
CA THR A 112 -8.16 19.74 1.29
C THR A 112 -8.56 20.67 0.14
N ILE A 113 -9.77 20.51 -0.39
CA ILE A 113 -10.31 21.39 -1.44
C ILE A 113 -10.48 22.82 -0.90
N TRP A 114 -11.09 22.97 0.28
CA TRP A 114 -11.26 24.27 0.93
C TRP A 114 -9.91 24.98 1.13
N LEU A 115 -8.91 24.26 1.66
CA LEU A 115 -7.56 24.79 1.85
C LEU A 115 -6.91 25.16 0.51
N GLY A 116 -7.20 24.40 -0.55
CA GLY A 116 -6.69 24.66 -1.89
C GLY A 116 -7.19 25.99 -2.46
N TYR A 117 -8.44 26.35 -2.18
CA TYR A 117 -9.01 27.64 -2.56
C TYR A 117 -8.53 28.81 -1.70
N HIS A 118 -8.21 28.58 -0.41
CA HIS A 118 -7.82 29.66 0.50
C HIS A 118 -6.32 29.95 0.51
N VAL A 119 -5.49 28.91 0.50
CA VAL A 119 -4.02 29.02 0.65
C VAL A 119 -3.31 28.77 -0.68
N GLY A 120 -3.99 28.16 -1.65
CA GLY A 120 -3.40 27.72 -2.92
C GLY A 120 -2.74 26.35 -2.77
N ALA A 121 -3.19 25.35 -3.52
CA ALA A 121 -2.69 23.98 -3.42
C ALA A 121 -1.17 23.86 -3.68
N TYR A 122 -0.60 24.74 -4.51
CA TYR A 122 0.84 24.77 -4.80
C TYR A 122 1.69 25.15 -3.57
N ASN A 123 1.08 25.82 -2.58
CA ASN A 123 1.75 26.25 -1.35
C ASN A 123 1.76 25.16 -0.26
N PHE A 124 1.21 23.97 -0.51
CA PHE A 124 1.15 22.88 0.48
C PHE A 124 2.49 22.19 0.70
N ARG A 125 3.61 22.89 0.56
CA ARG A 125 4.95 22.33 0.71
C ARG A 125 5.12 21.78 2.13
N PRO A 126 5.72 20.59 2.30
CA PRO A 126 6.39 19.76 1.30
C PRO A 126 5.52 18.63 0.70
N ASN A 127 4.19 18.75 0.74
CA ASN A 127 3.28 17.69 0.30
C ASN A 127 3.26 17.51 -1.22
N TRP A 128 4.21 16.73 -1.72
CA TRP A 128 4.33 16.40 -3.14
C TRP A 128 3.08 15.74 -3.73
N LEU A 129 2.28 15.04 -2.92
CA LEU A 129 1.08 14.35 -3.38
C LEU A 129 0.01 15.33 -3.87
N ILE A 130 -0.12 16.47 -3.21
CA ILE A 130 -1.11 17.48 -3.61
C ILE A 130 -0.55 18.38 -4.71
N ILE A 131 0.77 18.63 -4.70
CA ILE A 131 1.40 19.57 -5.62
C ILE A 131 1.69 18.93 -6.99
N HIS A 132 2.23 17.71 -7.03
CA HIS A 132 2.82 17.12 -8.24
C HIS A 132 2.20 15.80 -8.70
N GLU A 133 1.54 15.04 -7.84
CA GLU A 133 0.98 13.73 -8.23
C GLU A 133 -0.04 13.86 -9.36
N GLY A 134 -0.92 14.86 -9.28
CA GLY A 134 -1.92 15.11 -10.33
C GLY A 134 -1.29 15.47 -11.67
N GLU A 135 -0.27 16.34 -11.67
CA GLU A 135 0.49 16.70 -12.87
C GLU A 135 1.22 15.49 -13.45
N TRP A 136 1.85 14.69 -12.59
CA TRP A 136 2.58 13.49 -13.01
C TRP A 136 1.64 12.44 -13.61
N GLN A 137 0.51 12.16 -12.95
CA GLN A 137 -0.48 11.20 -13.44
C GLN A 137 -1.14 11.67 -14.74
N TYR A 138 -1.46 12.95 -14.85
CA TYR A 138 -1.96 13.55 -16.08
C TYR A 138 -0.92 13.43 -17.20
N GLY A 139 0.34 13.79 -16.94
CA GLY A 139 1.44 13.68 -17.89
C GLY A 139 1.68 12.25 -18.36
N MET A 140 1.66 11.27 -17.44
CA MET A 140 1.73 9.84 -17.77
C MET A 140 0.57 9.42 -18.68
N THR A 141 -0.67 9.84 -18.36
CA THR A 141 -1.85 9.52 -19.17
C THR A 141 -1.76 10.11 -20.58
N VAL A 142 -1.35 11.37 -20.69
CA VAL A 142 -1.14 12.04 -21.99
C VAL A 142 -0.05 11.32 -22.79
N ASN A 143 1.07 10.97 -22.14
CA ASN A 143 2.15 10.22 -22.78
C ASN A 143 1.65 8.86 -23.29
N GLU A 144 0.85 8.14 -22.51
CA GLU A 144 0.29 6.84 -22.90
C GLU A 144 -0.72 6.97 -24.06
N ILE A 145 -1.40 8.11 -24.19
CA ILE A 145 -2.29 8.42 -25.33
C ILE A 145 -1.48 8.71 -26.60
N LEU A 146 -0.47 9.58 -26.50
CA LEU A 146 0.32 10.06 -27.63
C LEU A 146 1.36 9.05 -28.11
N ASN A 147 1.99 8.35 -27.17
CA ASN A 147 3.08 7.40 -27.40
C ASN A 147 2.74 6.05 -26.76
N PRO A 148 1.73 5.33 -27.29
CA PRO A 148 1.28 4.12 -26.64
C PRO A 148 2.30 3.00 -26.75
N ALA A 149 2.84 2.59 -25.60
CA ALA A 149 3.77 1.48 -25.52
C ALA A 149 3.03 0.16 -25.82
N ARG A 150 3.59 -0.62 -26.75
CA ARG A 150 3.22 -2.03 -26.95
C ARG A 150 4.13 -2.89 -26.09
N MET A 151 3.59 -3.99 -25.56
CA MET A 151 4.46 -4.98 -24.95
C MET A 151 5.39 -5.57 -26.02
N GLN A 152 6.67 -5.58 -25.70
CA GLN A 152 7.70 -6.20 -26.50
C GLN A 152 7.86 -7.67 -26.08
N ALA A 153 8.49 -8.48 -26.93
CA ALA A 153 8.77 -9.89 -26.62
C ALA A 153 9.55 -10.03 -25.30
N ILE A 154 10.44 -9.09 -25.00
CA ILE A 154 11.23 -9.09 -23.77
C ILE A 154 10.36 -8.91 -22.51
N ASP A 155 9.30 -8.11 -22.58
CA ASP A 155 8.39 -7.88 -21.45
C ASP A 155 7.64 -9.16 -21.08
N TYR A 156 7.20 -9.92 -22.09
CA TYR A 156 6.58 -11.23 -21.89
C TYR A 156 7.56 -12.25 -21.30
N TRP A 157 8.82 -12.24 -21.73
CA TRP A 157 9.85 -13.11 -21.15
C TRP A 157 10.09 -12.80 -19.68
N PHE A 158 10.21 -11.52 -19.30
CA PHE A 158 10.34 -11.15 -17.89
C PHE A 158 9.11 -11.52 -17.06
N LEU A 159 7.90 -11.31 -17.59
CA LEU A 159 6.66 -11.74 -16.95
C LEU A 159 6.64 -13.26 -16.72
N LEU A 160 7.00 -14.04 -17.76
CA LEU A 160 7.05 -15.49 -17.69
C LEU A 160 8.10 -15.97 -16.67
N ILE A 161 9.32 -15.43 -16.71
CA ILE A 161 10.40 -15.78 -15.78
C ILE A 161 9.98 -15.47 -14.34
N GLY A 162 9.37 -14.30 -14.11
CA GLY A 162 8.85 -13.92 -12.80
C GLY A 162 7.75 -14.86 -12.31
N ALA A 163 6.79 -15.19 -13.17
CA ALA A 163 5.71 -16.14 -12.86
C ALA A 163 6.24 -17.53 -12.54
N VAL A 164 7.13 -18.07 -13.40
CA VAL A 164 7.75 -19.39 -13.21
C VAL A 164 8.57 -19.42 -11.93
N THR A 165 9.38 -18.40 -11.67
CA THR A 165 10.19 -18.30 -10.45
C THR A 165 9.31 -18.27 -9.20
N MET A 166 8.21 -17.50 -9.23
CA MET A 166 7.27 -17.43 -8.10
C MET A 166 6.56 -18.77 -7.85
N VAL A 167 6.17 -19.48 -8.91
CA VAL A 167 5.58 -20.83 -8.82
C VAL A 167 6.60 -21.81 -8.25
N LEU A 168 7.84 -21.79 -8.74
CA LEU A 168 8.92 -22.67 -8.27
C LEU A 168 9.23 -22.41 -6.79
N VAL A 169 9.42 -21.16 -6.37
CA VAL A 169 9.69 -20.81 -4.97
C VAL A 169 8.53 -21.25 -4.06
N ASN A 170 7.28 -21.05 -4.49
CA ASN A 170 6.13 -21.55 -3.75
C ASN A 170 6.11 -23.08 -3.67
N LEU A 171 6.34 -23.78 -4.77
CA LEU A 171 6.34 -25.25 -4.82
C LEU A 171 7.44 -25.84 -3.93
N MET A 172 8.65 -25.26 -3.98
CA MET A 172 9.76 -25.65 -3.10
C MET A 172 9.43 -25.44 -1.63
N ARG A 173 8.77 -24.32 -1.29
CA ARG A 173 8.30 -24.07 0.08
C ARG A 173 7.23 -25.08 0.51
N TYR A 174 6.34 -25.52 -0.38
CA TYR A 174 5.36 -26.57 -0.06
C TYR A 174 6.00 -27.95 0.09
N ARG A 175 7.01 -28.27 -0.72
CA ARG A 175 7.66 -29.60 -0.74
C ARG A 175 8.74 -29.78 0.33
N PHE A 176 9.45 -28.72 0.69
CA PHE A 176 10.59 -28.73 1.61
C PHE A 176 10.32 -27.82 2.81
N ALA A 177 10.05 -28.44 3.97
CA ALA A 177 9.75 -27.71 5.21
C ALA A 177 10.90 -26.82 5.72
N ARG A 178 12.15 -27.07 5.31
CA ARG A 178 13.33 -26.28 5.68
C ARG A 178 13.81 -25.32 4.58
N TRP A 179 12.97 -25.04 3.57
CA TRP A 179 13.34 -24.15 2.49
C TRP A 179 13.61 -22.72 3.02
N PRO A 180 14.80 -22.14 2.76
CA PRO A 180 15.20 -20.87 3.37
C PRO A 180 14.59 -19.64 2.70
N LEU A 181 14.17 -19.74 1.43
CA LEU A 181 13.71 -18.58 0.65
C LEU A 181 12.20 -18.37 0.82
N HIS A 182 11.83 -17.19 1.32
CA HIS A 182 10.44 -16.80 1.45
C HIS A 182 9.93 -16.11 0.18
N PRO A 183 8.81 -16.57 -0.44
CA PRO A 183 8.30 -16.00 -1.69
C PRO A 183 7.92 -14.51 -1.59
N ILE A 184 7.53 -14.05 -0.40
CA ILE A 184 7.22 -12.63 -0.15
C ILE A 184 8.43 -11.73 -0.43
N GLY A 185 9.65 -12.15 -0.08
CA GLY A 185 10.84 -11.33 -0.31
C GLY A 185 11.08 -11.07 -1.80
N PHE A 186 10.85 -12.09 -2.63
CA PHE A 186 10.92 -11.96 -4.09
C PHE A 186 9.83 -11.01 -4.61
N ALA A 187 8.58 -11.19 -4.19
CA ALA A 187 7.46 -10.36 -4.61
C ALA A 187 7.58 -8.89 -4.18
N LEU A 188 8.25 -8.60 -3.06
CA LEU A 188 8.44 -7.25 -2.55
C LEU A 188 9.67 -6.53 -3.10
N SER A 189 10.60 -7.24 -3.73
CA SER A 189 11.92 -6.71 -4.13
C SER A 189 11.85 -5.48 -5.05
N GLY A 190 10.85 -5.41 -5.92
CA GLY A 190 10.63 -4.28 -6.84
C GLY A 190 9.99 -3.06 -6.20
N ILE A 191 9.51 -3.15 -4.96
CA ILE A 191 8.74 -2.06 -4.32
C ILE A 191 9.70 -1.06 -3.66
N PRO A 192 9.66 0.23 -4.01
CA PRO A 192 10.52 1.25 -3.40
C PRO A 192 10.38 1.35 -1.88
N ALA A 193 9.16 1.21 -1.35
CA ALA A 193 8.91 1.20 0.09
C ALA A 193 9.56 -0.01 0.79
N ALA A 194 9.40 -1.22 0.22
CA ALA A 194 10.00 -2.42 0.77
C ALA A 194 11.55 -2.36 0.75
N ARG A 195 12.13 -1.79 -0.31
CA ARG A 195 13.58 -1.56 -0.40
C ARG A 195 14.09 -0.66 0.72
N ARG A 196 13.36 0.43 1.04
CA ARG A 196 13.71 1.33 2.15
C ARG A 196 13.59 0.66 3.53
N MET A 197 12.69 -0.32 3.67
CA MET A 197 12.46 -1.04 4.93
C MET A 197 13.44 -2.18 5.19
N GLY A 198 14.24 -2.59 4.21
CA GLY A 198 15.12 -3.77 4.31
C GLY A 198 15.97 -3.78 5.59
N SER A 199 16.63 -2.67 5.92
CA SER A 199 17.44 -2.54 7.13
C SER A 199 16.61 -2.64 8.42
N THR A 200 15.45 -1.98 8.47
CA THR A 200 14.54 -2.03 9.63
C THR A 200 13.97 -3.43 9.86
N LEU A 201 13.69 -4.18 8.77
CA LEU A 201 13.23 -5.56 8.84
C LEU A 201 14.32 -6.47 9.40
N LEU A 202 15.58 -6.25 9.05
CA LEU A 202 16.72 -7.00 9.61
C LEU A 202 16.89 -6.74 11.11
N VAL A 203 16.75 -5.48 11.54
CA VAL A 203 16.80 -5.13 12.98
C VAL A 203 15.65 -5.78 13.74
N ALA A 204 14.42 -5.70 13.21
CA ALA A 204 13.25 -6.34 13.81
C ALA A 204 13.39 -7.87 13.89
N TRP A 205 13.93 -8.48 12.83
CA TRP A 205 14.23 -9.92 12.80
C TRP A 205 15.30 -10.30 13.83
N LEU A 206 16.39 -9.54 13.91
CA LEU A 206 17.47 -9.79 14.87
C LEU A 206 16.98 -9.64 16.32
N ALA A 207 16.22 -8.58 16.61
CA ALA A 207 15.61 -8.39 17.92
C ALA A 207 14.69 -9.58 18.28
N LYS A 208 13.81 -9.99 17.36
CA LYS A 208 12.93 -11.15 17.55
C LYS A 208 13.74 -12.44 17.77
N LEU A 209 14.81 -12.64 17.00
CA LEU A 209 15.68 -13.80 17.11
C LEU A 209 16.37 -13.85 18.48
N ILE A 210 16.91 -12.73 18.95
CA ILE A 210 17.55 -12.61 20.27
C ILE A 210 16.52 -12.95 21.35
N MET A 211 15.34 -12.33 21.33
CA MET A 211 14.29 -12.57 22.32
C MET A 211 13.85 -14.03 22.38
N LEU A 212 13.68 -14.67 21.21
CA LEU A 212 13.30 -16.08 21.14
C LEU A 212 14.42 -17.01 21.60
N LYS A 213 15.69 -16.68 21.32
CA LYS A 213 16.85 -17.48 21.75
C LYS A 213 17.13 -17.36 23.25
N THR A 214 16.98 -16.17 23.84
CA THR A 214 17.32 -15.94 25.25
C THR A 214 16.20 -16.32 26.21
N GLY A 215 14.94 -16.04 25.85
CA GLY A 215 13.80 -16.20 26.77
C GLY A 215 12.64 -17.06 26.23
N GLY A 216 12.79 -17.64 25.04
CA GLY A 216 11.76 -18.46 24.41
C GLY A 216 10.47 -17.70 24.07
N VAL A 217 9.41 -18.45 23.79
CA VAL A 217 8.12 -17.89 23.34
C VAL A 217 7.42 -17.09 24.44
N ALA A 218 7.59 -17.48 25.72
CA ALA A 218 6.98 -16.79 26.85
C ALA A 218 7.54 -15.37 27.02
N PHE A 219 8.87 -15.20 26.93
CA PHE A 219 9.51 -13.90 26.99
C PHE A 219 9.10 -13.00 25.80
N TYR A 220 9.02 -13.58 24.60
CA TYR A 220 8.52 -12.87 23.43
C TYR A 220 7.10 -12.31 23.65
N ARG A 221 6.17 -13.14 24.15
CA ARG A 221 4.79 -12.70 24.46
C ARG A 221 4.76 -11.62 25.54
N ARG A 222 5.58 -11.75 26.60
CA ARG A 222 5.67 -10.76 27.68
C ARG A 222 6.25 -9.43 27.23
N SER A 223 7.06 -9.42 26.17
CA SER A 223 7.67 -8.21 25.62
C SER A 223 6.79 -7.52 24.58
N MET A 224 5.74 -8.16 24.08
CA MET A 224 4.83 -7.58 23.08
C MET A 224 4.23 -6.23 23.50
N PRO A 225 3.81 -6.01 24.78
CA PRO A 225 3.33 -4.70 25.23
C PRO A 225 4.36 -3.58 25.10
N PHE A 226 5.67 -3.85 25.20
CA PHE A 226 6.71 -2.83 25.01
C PHE A 226 6.73 -2.31 23.57
N PHE A 227 6.69 -3.20 22.57
CA PHE A 227 6.65 -2.80 21.15
C PHE A 227 5.35 -2.08 20.78
N LEU A 228 4.23 -2.54 21.32
CA LEU A 228 2.96 -1.83 21.18
C LEU A 228 3.02 -0.45 21.84
N GLY A 229 3.64 -0.34 23.01
CA GLY A 229 3.89 0.93 23.70
C GLY A 229 4.76 1.89 22.90
N MET A 230 5.82 1.40 22.24
CA MET A 230 6.63 2.22 21.33
C MET A 230 5.82 2.73 20.13
N LEU A 231 4.99 1.87 19.53
CA LEU A 231 4.11 2.27 18.42
C LEU A 231 3.10 3.33 18.86
N VAL A 232 2.44 3.13 20.00
CA VAL A 232 1.48 4.09 20.57
C VAL A 232 2.19 5.38 20.94
N GLY A 233 3.35 5.32 21.57
CA GLY A 233 4.17 6.48 21.93
C GLY A 233 4.59 7.29 20.71
N TYR A 234 4.94 6.63 19.61
CA TYR A 234 5.22 7.30 18.33
C TYR A 234 3.99 8.06 17.80
N ILE A 235 2.82 7.41 17.78
CA ILE A 235 1.57 8.03 17.31
C ILE A 235 1.21 9.24 18.20
N LEU A 236 1.34 9.10 19.52
CA LEU A 236 1.08 10.18 20.47
C LEU A 236 2.05 11.33 20.31
N ALA A 237 3.35 11.06 20.12
CA ALA A 237 4.36 12.10 19.89
C ALA A 237 4.10 12.87 18.60
N VAL A 238 3.73 12.19 17.51
CA VAL A 238 3.35 12.84 16.25
C VAL A 238 2.09 13.69 16.43
N THR A 239 1.08 13.15 17.10
CA THR A 239 -0.19 13.87 17.36
C THR A 239 0.04 15.09 18.23
N ALA A 240 0.83 14.96 19.30
CA ALA A 240 1.20 16.08 20.17
C ALA A 240 1.97 17.15 19.40
N GLY A 241 2.91 16.75 18.53
CA GLY A 241 3.61 17.68 17.64
C GLY A 241 2.67 18.45 16.72
N MET A 242 1.68 17.78 16.13
CA MET A 242 0.65 18.43 15.30
C MET A 242 -0.19 19.44 16.10
N VAL A 243 -0.57 19.11 17.34
CA VAL A 243 -1.32 20.02 18.23
C VAL A 243 -0.46 21.22 18.63
N VAL A 244 0.82 21.00 18.94
CA VAL A 244 1.76 22.08 19.26
C VAL A 244 1.92 23.02 18.07
N ASP A 245 2.10 22.49 16.86
CA ASP A 245 2.20 23.29 15.65
C ASP A 245 0.91 24.08 15.38
N ALA A 246 -0.26 23.50 15.62
CA ALA A 246 -1.54 24.17 15.44
C ALA A 246 -1.74 25.37 16.40
N ILE A 247 -1.24 25.27 17.63
CA ILE A 247 -1.44 26.31 18.66
C ILE A 247 -0.33 27.38 18.60
N TRP A 248 0.94 26.97 18.52
CA TRP A 248 2.09 27.88 18.65
C TRP A 248 2.70 28.31 17.32
N PHE A 249 2.48 27.57 16.23
CA PHE A 249 3.04 27.87 14.91
C PHE A 249 1.98 27.94 13.80
N PRO A 250 0.91 28.75 13.97
CA PRO A 250 -0.10 28.90 12.93
C PRO A 250 0.55 29.42 11.63
N ASN A 251 0.29 28.74 10.52
CA ASN A 251 0.87 28.97 9.19
C ASN A 251 2.39 28.69 9.05
N ARG A 252 3.05 28.19 10.10
CA ARG A 252 4.48 27.78 10.07
C ARG A 252 4.69 26.41 10.72
N GLY A 253 3.76 25.48 10.46
CA GLY A 253 3.86 24.12 10.94
C GLY A 253 5.12 23.42 10.44
N HIS A 254 5.68 22.56 11.28
CA HIS A 254 6.86 21.79 10.97
C HIS A 254 6.44 20.41 10.45
N VAL A 255 7.38 19.75 9.75
CA VAL A 255 7.13 18.40 9.28
C VAL A 255 7.41 17.43 10.42
N VAL A 256 6.37 17.04 11.15
CA VAL A 256 6.48 16.13 12.31
C VAL A 256 6.73 14.69 11.89
N HIS A 257 6.25 14.29 10.70
CA HIS A 257 6.47 12.95 10.15
C HIS A 257 6.69 13.01 8.63
N LYS A 258 7.73 12.32 8.15
CA LYS A 258 7.95 12.00 6.73
C LYS A 258 7.97 10.50 6.56
N TRP A 259 7.36 10.03 5.48
CA TRP A 259 7.25 8.61 5.15
C TRP A 259 7.99 8.22 3.85
N TYR A 260 8.79 9.14 3.28
CA TYR A 260 9.61 8.92 2.10
C TYR A 260 11.11 8.90 2.42
#